data_AF-A0A5B8Z9B4-F1
#
_entry.id   AF-A0A5B8Z9B4-F1
#
_cell.length_a   1.000
_cell.length_b   1.000
_cell.length_c   1.000
_cell.angle_alpha   90.00
_cell.angle_beta   90.00
_cell.angle_gamma   90.00
#
_symmetry.space_group_name_H-M   'P 1'
#
loop_
_entity.id
_entity.type
_entity.pdbx_description
1 polymer ?
#
loop_
_entity_poly.entity_id
_entity_poly.type
_entity_poly.pdbx_seq_one_letter_code
_entity_poly.pdbx_strand_id
1 'polypeptide(L)'
;MKKIVSLLTVLLLIVSLFSPPESAHAEKIIVKWGKITLKEGHIGKVIINKDTPLYKLDTKENKLTTVRTLKKGEEFGVYSKKTDETHGLLYGLGSSQFVKDSKSITYQTPSKEKKELVGKERIWLRNPDFFANNNGETVDLKNLQEAVLISEEQDTLLTTLNIKIKIGEKYFTNSYVGKDIDEIYLTTNPFKTYKFSDTIWNLIKNEKVQTGMTEDQVLLSWGYPNDVNSYDSEYIAMEQWIYGDILDGAAIYLYFNNGTVTSWQEF
;
A
#
# COMPACT_ATOMS: atom_id res chain seq x y z
N MET A 1 -32.37 -54.51 24.90
CA MET A 1 -33.20 -53.66 24.00
C MET A 1 -33.82 -52.58 24.88
N LYS A 2 -33.67 -51.27 24.72
CA LYS A 2 -33.26 -50.39 23.62
C LYS A 2 -32.40 -49.24 24.21
N LYS A 3 -31.60 -48.64 23.33
CA LYS A 3 -30.59 -47.60 23.58
C LYS A 3 -31.24 -46.33 24.16
N ILE A 4 -30.68 -45.77 25.23
CA ILE A 4 -30.85 -44.35 25.59
C ILE A 4 -29.56 -43.65 25.16
N VAL A 5 -29.62 -43.06 23.98
CA VAL A 5 -28.71 -42.05 23.46
C VAL A 5 -29.60 -40.86 23.11
N SER A 6 -29.07 -39.64 23.26
CA SER A 6 -29.73 -38.35 23.02
C SER A 6 -30.43 -37.82 24.28
N LEU A 7 -30.07 -36.67 24.84
CA LEU A 7 -30.02 -35.38 24.16
C LEU A 7 -29.15 -34.42 25.01
N LEU A 8 -27.90 -34.18 24.58
CA LEU A 8 -27.04 -33.18 25.20
C LEU A 8 -26.20 -32.57 24.08
N THR A 9 -26.84 -31.72 23.28
CA THR A 9 -26.17 -31.05 22.17
C THR A 9 -26.91 -29.78 21.76
N VAL A 10 -26.13 -28.69 21.75
CA VAL A 10 -26.34 -27.42 21.03
C VAL A 10 -27.29 -26.40 21.68
N LEU A 11 -26.73 -25.59 22.59
CA LEU A 11 -27.10 -24.18 22.67
C LEU A 11 -25.85 -23.35 23.00
N LEU A 12 -24.92 -23.27 22.05
CA LEU A 12 -23.74 -22.40 22.13
C LEU A 12 -23.08 -22.26 20.77
N LEU A 13 -23.73 -21.56 19.84
CA LEU A 13 -23.13 -21.04 18.61
C LEU A 13 -24.22 -20.25 17.88
N ILE A 14 -24.30 -18.94 18.14
CA ILE A 14 -24.52 -17.84 17.16
C ILE A 14 -24.33 -16.55 17.98
N VAL A 15 -23.08 -16.22 18.32
CA VAL A 15 -22.65 -14.83 18.57
C VAL A 15 -21.18 -14.74 18.18
N SER A 16 -20.87 -14.85 16.89
CA SER A 16 -19.51 -14.60 16.40
C SER A 16 -19.47 -14.32 14.90
N LEU A 17 -20.31 -13.43 14.37
CA LEU A 17 -20.17 -12.93 12.99
C LEU A 17 -20.65 -11.48 12.86
N PHE A 18 -20.15 -10.60 13.71
CA PHE A 18 -20.03 -9.18 13.38
C PHE A 18 -18.79 -8.65 14.09
N SER A 19 -17.63 -9.15 13.64
CA SER A 19 -16.45 -8.29 13.68
C SER A 19 -16.78 -7.14 12.73
N PRO A 20 -16.72 -5.86 13.14
CA PRO A 20 -16.69 -4.77 12.16
C PRO A 20 -15.58 -5.09 11.16
N PRO A 21 -15.73 -4.73 9.87
CA PRO A 21 -14.64 -4.87 8.93
C PRO A 21 -13.43 -4.20 9.57
N GLU A 22 -12.40 -5.00 9.84
CA GLU A 22 -11.10 -4.52 10.27
C GLU A 22 -10.76 -3.40 9.30
N SER A 23 -10.73 -2.15 9.80
CA SER A 23 -10.53 -0.97 8.95
C SER A 23 -9.45 -1.30 7.96
N ALA A 24 -9.77 -1.27 6.67
CA ALA A 24 -8.90 -1.79 5.61
C ALA A 24 -7.64 -0.92 5.56
N HIS A 25 -6.67 -1.21 6.42
CA HIS A 25 -5.43 -0.48 6.52
C HIS A 25 -4.61 -0.77 5.27
N ALA A 26 -4.10 0.30 4.67
CA ALA A 26 -3.34 0.19 3.44
C ALA A 26 -2.09 -0.69 3.61
N GLU A 27 -1.77 -1.47 2.57
CA GLU A 27 -0.60 -2.36 2.60
C GLU A 27 0.68 -1.51 2.73
N LYS A 28 1.51 -1.74 3.76
CA LYS A 28 2.77 -0.98 3.91
C LYS A 28 3.78 -1.29 2.81
N ILE A 29 4.51 -0.27 2.37
CA ILE A 29 5.60 -0.40 1.39
C ILE A 29 6.76 -1.20 1.96
N ILE A 30 7.21 -2.20 1.21
CA ILE A 30 8.42 -2.98 1.50
C ILE A 30 9.60 -2.37 0.73
N VAL A 31 10.45 -1.62 1.43
CA VAL A 31 11.64 -1.01 0.83
C VAL A 31 12.80 -2.02 0.76
N LYS A 32 13.03 -2.61 -0.42
CA LYS A 32 14.17 -3.50 -0.66
C LYS A 32 15.49 -2.72 -0.71
N TRP A 33 16.54 -3.23 -0.07
CA TRP A 33 17.86 -2.62 -0.06
C TRP A 33 19.00 -3.64 -0.09
N GLY A 34 19.37 -4.08 -1.29
CA GLY A 34 20.25 -5.23 -1.46
C GLY A 34 19.52 -6.50 -1.04
N LYS A 35 20.13 -7.30 -0.17
CA LYS A 35 19.53 -8.56 0.30
C LYS A 35 18.57 -8.39 1.49
N ILE A 36 18.49 -7.20 2.07
CA ILE A 36 17.62 -6.91 3.22
C ILE A 36 16.43 -6.06 2.82
N THR A 37 15.39 -6.08 3.66
CA THR A 37 14.37 -5.04 3.70
C THR A 37 14.85 -3.93 4.64
N LEU A 38 14.82 -2.68 4.18
CA LEU A 38 15.04 -1.51 5.02
C LEU A 38 13.83 -1.34 5.95
N LYS A 39 14.09 -1.24 7.25
CA LYS A 39 13.08 -1.12 8.30
C LYS A 39 13.27 0.17 9.08
N GLU A 40 12.23 0.57 9.80
CA GLU A 40 12.31 1.68 10.73
C GLU A 40 13.41 1.43 11.77
N GLY A 41 14.17 2.48 12.10
CA GLY A 41 15.33 2.40 12.97
C GLY A 41 16.63 1.93 12.30
N HIS A 42 16.61 1.42 11.06
CA HIS A 42 17.86 1.16 10.33
C HIS A 42 18.57 2.49 10.01
N ILE A 43 19.76 2.68 10.57
CA ILE A 43 20.65 3.80 10.25
C ILE A 43 21.62 3.45 9.12
N GLY A 44 21.78 2.16 8.82
CA GLY A 44 22.69 1.65 7.80
C GLY A 44 22.50 0.16 7.55
N LYS A 45 23.43 -0.42 6.80
CA LYS A 45 23.63 -1.86 6.70
C LYS A 45 25.11 -2.20 6.68
N VAL A 46 25.44 -3.41 7.11
CA VAL A 46 26.75 -4.01 6.89
C VAL A 46 26.63 -5.11 5.83
N ILE A 47 27.64 -5.18 4.96
CA ILE A 47 27.86 -6.26 4.00
C ILE A 47 29.09 -7.02 4.47
N ILE A 48 28.96 -8.34 4.62
CA ILE A 48 30.05 -9.20 5.08
C ILE A 48 30.91 -9.60 3.89
N ASN A 49 32.14 -9.08 3.80
CA ASN A 49 33.06 -9.32 2.67
C ASN A 49 33.96 -10.53 2.89
N LYS A 50 34.16 -10.93 4.15
CA LYS A 50 34.90 -12.12 4.60
C LYS A 50 34.18 -12.69 5.82
N ASP A 51 34.36 -13.97 6.14
CA ASP A 51 33.75 -14.55 7.34
C ASP A 51 34.13 -13.74 8.59
N THR A 52 33.13 -13.24 9.32
CA THR A 52 33.31 -12.28 10.42
C THR A 52 32.54 -12.74 11.65
N PRO A 53 33.14 -12.72 12.85
CA PRO A 53 32.40 -13.05 14.07
C PRO A 53 31.28 -12.04 14.36
N LEU A 54 30.11 -12.55 14.72
CA LEU A 54 29.03 -11.82 15.36
C LEU A 54 29.22 -11.87 16.87
N TYR A 55 29.20 -10.73 17.53
CA TYR A 55 29.38 -10.64 18.98
C TYR A 55 28.08 -10.27 19.68
N LYS A 56 27.91 -10.72 20.92
CA LYS A 56 26.98 -10.13 21.88
C LYS A 56 27.79 -9.27 22.85
N LEU A 57 27.31 -8.06 23.11
CA LEU A 57 27.95 -7.14 24.03
C LEU A 57 27.26 -7.20 25.39
N ASP A 58 28.02 -7.56 26.42
CA ASP A 58 27.65 -7.27 27.80
C ASP A 58 27.98 -5.81 28.09
N THR A 59 26.96 -4.99 28.34
CA THR A 59 27.13 -3.55 28.57
C THR A 59 27.62 -3.22 29.98
N LYS A 60 27.48 -4.13 30.95
CA LYS A 60 27.95 -3.92 32.32
C LYS A 60 29.44 -4.20 32.43
N GLU A 61 29.91 -5.27 31.80
CA GLU A 61 31.32 -5.68 31.81
C GLU A 61 32.11 -5.12 30.62
N ASN A 62 31.44 -4.46 29.67
CA ASN A 62 31.99 -4.06 28.37
C ASN A 62 32.75 -5.23 27.70
N LYS A 63 32.13 -6.40 27.63
CA LYS A 63 32.75 -7.63 27.15
C LYS A 63 32.02 -8.18 25.92
N LEU A 64 32.80 -8.55 24.90
CA LEU A 64 32.27 -9.20 23.70
C LEU A 64 32.37 -10.72 23.80
N THR A 65 31.27 -11.40 23.49
CA THR A 65 31.21 -12.87 23.37
C THR A 65 30.77 -13.25 21.97
N THR A 66 31.46 -14.19 21.34
CA THR A 66 31.12 -14.63 19.97
C THR A 66 29.83 -15.45 20.00
N VAL A 67 28.83 -15.02 19.21
CA VAL A 67 27.55 -15.71 19.03
C VAL A 67 27.66 -16.76 17.92
N ARG A 68 28.14 -16.34 16.74
CA ARG A 68 28.37 -17.19 15.57
C ARG A 68 29.29 -16.49 14.58
N THR A 69 29.69 -17.20 13.52
CA THR A 69 30.33 -16.59 12.36
C THR A 69 29.27 -16.15 11.34
N LEU A 70 29.37 -14.91 10.89
CA LEU A 70 28.68 -14.39 9.71
C LEU A 70 29.47 -14.78 8.47
N LYS A 71 28.79 -15.25 7.43
CA LYS A 71 29.38 -15.71 6.18
C LYS A 71 29.51 -14.58 5.18
N LYS A 72 30.57 -14.65 4.37
CA LYS A 72 30.74 -13.76 3.21
C LYS A 72 29.46 -13.70 2.37
N GLY A 73 29.04 -12.48 2.05
CA GLY A 73 27.87 -12.18 1.24
C GLY A 73 26.56 -12.01 2.02
N GLU A 74 26.54 -12.25 3.34
CA GLU A 74 25.42 -11.85 4.20
C GLU A 74 25.34 -10.32 4.32
N GLU A 75 24.12 -9.80 4.47
CA GLU A 75 23.85 -8.39 4.70
C GLU A 75 22.93 -8.23 5.92
N PHE A 76 23.19 -7.22 6.75
CA PHE A 76 22.40 -6.98 7.97
C PHE A 76 22.10 -5.50 8.13
N GLY A 77 20.87 -5.18 8.54
CA GLY A 77 20.51 -3.83 8.95
C GLY A 77 21.27 -3.42 10.21
N VAL A 78 21.72 -2.17 10.26
CA VAL A 78 22.38 -1.57 11.42
C VAL A 78 21.42 -0.62 12.09
N TYR A 79 21.20 -0.81 13.39
CA TYR A 79 20.33 0.01 14.23
C TYR A 79 21.09 1.04 15.05
N SER A 80 22.37 0.78 15.35
CA SER A 80 23.19 1.66 16.17
C SER A 80 24.68 1.57 15.82
N LYS A 81 25.42 2.60 16.20
CA LYS A 81 26.88 2.62 16.20
C LYS A 81 27.33 2.85 17.63
N LYS A 82 28.25 2.02 18.13
CA LYS A 82 28.91 2.21 19.43
C LYS A 82 30.41 2.32 19.18
N THR A 83 31.05 3.31 19.77
CA THR A 83 32.51 3.44 19.72
C THR A 83 33.03 3.42 21.14
N ASP A 84 34.05 2.60 21.39
CA ASP A 84 34.80 2.63 22.64
C ASP A 84 36.29 2.34 22.39
N GLU A 85 37.14 2.72 23.33
CA GLU A 85 38.60 2.57 23.20
C GLU A 85 39.05 1.09 23.18
N THR A 86 38.27 0.17 23.74
CA THR A 86 38.62 -1.24 23.87
C THR A 86 38.33 -2.03 22.58
N HIS A 87 37.21 -1.74 21.91
CA HIS A 87 36.72 -2.50 20.77
C HIS A 87 36.72 -1.73 19.46
N GLY A 88 36.95 -0.41 19.50
CA GLY A 88 36.78 0.47 18.35
C GLY A 88 35.30 0.68 18.00
N LEU A 89 35.02 0.84 16.72
CA LEU A 89 33.65 1.02 16.20
C LEU A 89 32.93 -0.32 16.07
N LEU A 90 31.72 -0.39 16.62
CA LEU A 90 30.80 -1.52 16.58
C LEU A 90 29.51 -1.11 15.87
N TYR A 91 29.04 -1.94 14.94
CA TYR A 91 27.74 -1.81 14.30
C TYR A 91 26.73 -2.75 14.96
N GLY A 92 25.69 -2.20 15.58
CA GLY A 92 24.62 -2.95 16.23
C GLY A 92 23.60 -3.47 15.23
N LEU A 93 23.42 -4.79 15.17
CA LEU A 93 22.53 -5.49 14.22
C LEU A 93 21.15 -5.81 14.82
N GLY A 94 20.86 -5.31 16.01
CA GLY A 94 19.66 -5.64 16.80
C GLY A 94 19.95 -6.68 17.88
N SER A 95 19.04 -6.84 18.85
CA SER A 95 19.12 -7.85 19.92
C SER A 95 20.47 -7.90 20.67
N SER A 96 21.10 -6.74 20.89
CA SER A 96 22.43 -6.59 21.51
C SER A 96 23.56 -7.33 20.78
N GLN A 97 23.40 -7.58 19.49
CA GLN A 97 24.41 -8.20 18.64
C GLN A 97 25.16 -7.15 17.81
N PHE A 98 26.47 -7.33 17.67
CA PHE A 98 27.36 -6.36 17.07
C PHE A 98 28.38 -7.03 16.14
N VAL A 99 28.75 -6.32 15.09
CA VAL A 99 29.94 -6.63 14.29
C VAL A 99 30.95 -5.50 14.44
N LYS A 100 32.25 -5.85 14.53
CA LYS A 100 33.34 -4.87 14.60
C LYS A 100 33.58 -4.25 13.23
N ASP A 101 33.81 -2.95 13.19
CA ASP A 101 34.33 -2.30 12.00
C ASP A 101 35.71 -2.86 11.64
N SER A 102 35.89 -3.20 10.37
CA SER A 102 37.13 -3.79 9.86
C SER A 102 37.07 -3.93 8.34
N LYS A 103 38.21 -4.26 7.72
CA LYS A 103 38.29 -4.61 6.29
C LYS A 103 37.48 -5.86 5.89
N SER A 104 36.94 -6.61 6.86
CA SER A 104 36.10 -7.79 6.60
C SER A 104 34.65 -7.42 6.26
N ILE A 105 34.25 -6.17 6.46
CA ILE A 105 32.88 -5.70 6.20
C ILE A 105 32.88 -4.38 5.42
N THR A 106 31.70 -4.00 4.92
CA THR A 106 31.44 -2.66 4.38
C THR A 106 30.16 -2.12 4.99
N TYR A 107 30.22 -0.92 5.55
CA TYR A 107 29.05 -0.19 6.01
C TYR A 107 28.49 0.70 4.89
N GLN A 108 27.18 0.71 4.71
CA GLN A 108 26.46 1.61 3.79
C GLN A 108 25.32 2.31 4.52
N THR A 109 25.03 3.55 4.12
CA THR A 109 23.85 4.31 4.58
C THR A 109 22.76 4.23 3.51
N PRO A 110 21.48 4.07 3.86
CA PRO A 110 20.42 4.13 2.85
C PRO A 110 20.25 5.57 2.36
N SER A 111 19.79 5.74 1.13
CA SER A 111 19.50 7.07 0.58
C SER A 111 18.33 7.73 1.30
N LYS A 112 18.20 9.06 1.18
CA LYS A 112 17.11 9.84 1.80
C LYS A 112 15.75 9.34 1.32
N GLU A 113 15.63 9.07 0.02
CA GLU A 113 14.40 8.60 -0.63
C GLU A 113 13.99 7.24 -0.08
N LYS A 114 14.93 6.30 0.09
CA LYS A 114 14.63 5.00 0.67
C LYS A 114 14.12 5.10 2.09
N LYS A 115 14.71 5.98 2.91
CA LYS A 115 14.27 6.19 4.30
C LYS A 115 12.85 6.76 4.38
N GLU A 116 12.54 7.73 3.51
CA GLU A 116 11.22 8.38 3.47
C GLU A 116 10.07 7.39 3.18
N LEU A 117 10.34 6.35 2.40
CA LEU A 117 9.35 5.33 2.02
C LEU A 117 9.11 4.27 3.09
N VAL A 118 9.98 4.15 4.10
CA VAL A 118 9.85 3.12 5.13
C VAL A 118 8.60 3.37 5.97
N GLY A 119 7.76 2.35 6.09
CA GLY A 119 6.53 2.42 6.89
C GLY A 119 5.39 3.18 6.23
N LYS A 120 5.61 3.74 5.04
CA LYS A 120 4.58 4.40 4.23
C LYS A 120 3.61 3.39 3.63
N GLU A 121 2.42 3.89 3.31
CA GLU A 121 1.32 3.09 2.80
C GLU A 121 1.31 3.04 1.28
N ARG A 122 0.88 1.90 0.74
CA ARG A 122 0.65 1.68 -0.69
C ARG A 122 -0.79 2.01 -1.00
N ILE A 123 -0.99 2.79 -2.05
CA ILE A 123 -2.31 3.14 -2.57
C ILE A 123 -2.37 2.89 -4.07
N TRP A 124 -3.58 2.84 -4.62
CA TRP A 124 -3.84 2.74 -6.06
C TRP A 124 -4.69 3.92 -6.49
N LEU A 125 -4.14 4.77 -7.36
CA LEU A 125 -4.79 5.99 -7.81
C LEU A 125 -5.90 5.66 -8.81
N ARG A 126 -7.09 6.21 -8.60
CA ARG A 126 -8.20 6.16 -9.54
C ARG A 126 -8.14 7.37 -10.47
N ASN A 127 -8.17 7.10 -11.78
CA ASN A 127 -8.18 8.09 -12.85
C ASN A 127 -7.23 9.27 -12.59
N PRO A 128 -5.94 9.03 -12.28
CA PRO A 128 -5.02 10.11 -11.98
C PRO A 128 -4.69 10.91 -13.24
N ASP A 129 -4.67 12.23 -13.11
CA ASP A 129 -4.03 13.13 -14.08
C ASP A 129 -2.50 12.95 -14.12
N PHE A 130 -1.81 13.92 -14.71
CA PHE A 130 -0.35 13.97 -14.70
C PHE A 130 0.22 14.35 -13.32
N PHE A 131 1.42 13.84 -13.03
CA PHE A 131 2.21 14.28 -11.87
C PHE A 131 3.37 15.14 -12.36
N ALA A 132 3.70 16.20 -11.62
CA ALA A 132 4.91 16.97 -11.83
C ALA A 132 5.99 16.62 -10.79
N ASN A 133 7.25 16.92 -11.07
CA ASN A 133 8.30 16.93 -10.05
C ASN A 133 8.81 18.36 -9.81
N ASN A 134 9.69 18.52 -8.82
CA ASN A 134 10.24 19.83 -8.44
C ASN A 134 11.04 20.54 -9.55
N ASN A 135 11.39 19.83 -10.63
CA ASN A 135 12.06 20.38 -11.79
C ASN A 135 11.08 20.77 -12.92
N GLY A 136 9.77 20.61 -12.71
CA GLY A 136 8.73 20.87 -13.71
C GLY A 136 8.56 19.76 -14.74
N GLU A 137 9.23 18.61 -14.59
CA GLU A 137 9.00 17.46 -15.47
C GLU A 137 7.66 16.81 -15.13
N THR A 138 6.85 16.50 -16.14
CA THR A 138 5.55 15.84 -15.96
C THR A 138 5.58 14.38 -16.41
N VAL A 139 4.66 13.59 -15.88
CA VAL A 139 4.41 12.21 -16.30
C VAL A 139 2.92 11.92 -16.27
N ASP A 140 2.41 11.37 -17.37
CA ASP A 140 1.03 10.90 -17.45
C ASP A 140 0.90 9.55 -16.73
N LEU A 141 -0.11 9.44 -15.88
CA LEU A 141 -0.38 8.23 -15.14
C LEU A 141 -1.55 7.47 -15.76
N LYS A 142 -1.59 6.16 -15.52
CA LYS A 142 -2.70 5.31 -15.93
C LYS A 142 -3.64 5.07 -14.76
N ASN A 143 -4.89 4.75 -15.05
CA ASN A 143 -5.82 4.33 -14.01
C ASN A 143 -5.30 3.11 -13.22
N LEU A 144 -5.60 3.11 -11.91
CA LEU A 144 -5.15 2.14 -10.90
C LEU A 144 -3.63 2.05 -10.76
N GLN A 145 -2.92 3.14 -11.05
CA GLN A 145 -1.48 3.24 -10.88
C GLN A 145 -1.11 3.12 -9.39
N GLU A 146 -0.18 2.22 -9.09
CA GLU A 146 0.38 2.08 -7.75
C GLU A 146 1.17 3.34 -7.37
N ALA A 147 0.92 3.86 -6.17
CA ALA A 147 1.62 4.99 -5.59
C ALA A 147 1.89 4.78 -4.09
N VAL A 148 2.67 5.70 -3.50
CA VAL A 148 3.00 5.72 -2.08
C VAL A 148 2.37 6.95 -1.44
N LEU A 149 1.59 6.72 -0.40
CA LEU A 149 1.05 7.79 0.44
C LEU A 149 2.14 8.30 1.38
N ILE A 150 2.50 9.58 1.26
CA ILE A 150 3.54 10.23 2.06
C ILE A 150 2.96 10.86 3.32
N SER A 151 1.93 11.68 3.18
CA SER A 151 1.14 12.19 4.29
C SER A 151 -0.29 12.47 3.86
N GLU A 152 -1.18 12.43 4.84
CA GLU A 152 -2.57 12.83 4.72
C GLU A 152 -2.83 13.78 5.89
N GLU A 153 -3.29 14.98 5.58
CA GLU A 153 -3.50 16.05 6.54
C GLU A 153 -4.91 16.60 6.35
N GLN A 154 -5.76 16.39 7.35
CA GLN A 154 -7.13 16.86 7.34
C GLN A 154 -7.24 18.19 8.10
N ASP A 155 -7.74 19.22 7.43
CA ASP A 155 -8.25 20.44 8.05
C ASP A 155 -9.78 20.32 8.19
N THR A 156 -10.40 21.24 8.93
CA THR A 156 -11.84 21.38 9.17
C THR A 156 -12.71 21.31 7.92
N LEU A 157 -12.19 21.67 6.73
CA LEU A 157 -12.98 21.74 5.50
C LEU A 157 -12.42 20.92 4.34
N LEU A 158 -11.15 20.53 4.38
CA LEU A 158 -10.43 19.94 3.24
C LEU A 158 -9.38 18.95 3.75
N THR A 159 -9.14 17.92 2.96
CA THR A 159 -8.02 17.00 3.15
C THR A 159 -6.94 17.31 2.12
N THR A 160 -5.68 17.31 2.56
CA THR A 160 -4.49 17.37 1.71
C THR A 160 -3.81 16.01 1.68
N LEU A 161 -3.66 15.44 0.48
CA LEU A 161 -3.03 14.15 0.26
C LEU A 161 -1.71 14.33 -0.50
N ASN A 162 -0.59 14.04 0.15
CA ASN A 162 0.73 14.10 -0.45
C ASN A 162 1.15 12.71 -0.93
N ILE A 163 1.31 12.57 -2.24
CA ILE A 163 1.56 11.28 -2.90
C ILE A 163 2.93 11.31 -3.57
N LYS A 164 3.62 10.16 -3.56
CA LYS A 164 4.87 9.95 -4.27
C LYS A 164 4.79 8.69 -5.13
N ILE A 165 5.29 8.80 -6.36
CA ILE A 165 5.39 7.68 -7.29
C ILE A 165 6.81 7.57 -7.84
N LYS A 166 7.24 6.34 -8.16
CA LYS A 166 8.50 6.08 -8.86
C LYS A 166 8.22 5.59 -10.28
N ILE A 167 8.70 6.31 -11.29
CA ILE A 167 8.63 5.90 -12.70
C ILE A 167 10.07 5.79 -13.22
N GLY A 168 10.49 4.56 -13.56
CA GLY A 168 11.90 4.25 -13.86
C GLY A 168 12.80 4.55 -12.65
N GLU A 169 13.79 5.43 -12.84
CA GLU A 169 14.68 5.89 -11.76
C GLU A 169 14.27 7.24 -11.15
N LYS A 170 13.21 7.87 -11.65
CA LYS A 170 12.75 9.18 -11.19
C LYS A 170 11.59 9.03 -10.20
N TYR A 171 11.51 9.99 -9.27
CA TYR A 171 10.37 10.15 -8.37
C TYR A 171 9.58 11.39 -8.74
N PHE A 172 8.27 11.29 -8.64
CA PHE A 172 7.32 12.38 -8.85
C PHE A 172 6.44 12.51 -7.61
N THR A 173 6.00 13.73 -7.31
CA THR A 173 5.20 14.02 -6.12
C THR A 173 4.07 14.95 -6.50
N ASN A 174 2.88 14.69 -5.97
CA ASN A 174 1.73 15.56 -6.17
C ASN A 174 0.97 15.72 -4.86
N SER A 175 0.26 16.83 -4.73
CA SER A 175 -0.57 17.16 -3.58
C SER A 175 -1.99 17.38 -4.07
N TYR A 176 -2.90 16.51 -3.66
CA TYR A 176 -4.32 16.70 -3.90
C TYR A 176 -4.94 17.44 -2.73
N VAL A 177 -5.87 18.35 -3.00
CA VAL A 177 -6.61 19.08 -1.96
C VAL A 177 -8.09 19.06 -2.33
N GLY A 178 -8.93 18.52 -1.44
CA GLY A 178 -10.35 18.36 -1.73
C GLY A 178 -11.16 17.88 -0.53
N LYS A 179 -12.48 17.88 -0.67
CA LYS A 179 -13.41 17.33 0.32
C LYS A 179 -13.51 15.81 0.23
N ASP A 180 -13.54 15.29 -0.98
CA ASP A 180 -13.81 13.88 -1.28
C ASP A 180 -12.54 13.16 -1.77
N ILE A 181 -11.42 13.38 -1.07
CA ILE A 181 -10.11 12.88 -1.50
C ILE A 181 -10.03 11.35 -1.47
N ASP A 182 -10.87 10.70 -0.67
CA ASP A 182 -10.93 9.24 -0.61
C ASP A 182 -11.50 8.64 -1.91
N GLU A 183 -12.11 9.46 -2.77
CA GLU A 183 -12.63 9.06 -4.07
C GLU A 183 -11.55 8.93 -5.15
N ILE A 184 -10.35 9.50 -4.96
CA ILE A 184 -9.28 9.44 -5.97
C ILE A 184 -8.29 8.28 -5.77
N TYR A 185 -8.43 7.46 -4.72
CA TYR A 185 -7.54 6.33 -4.49
C TYR A 185 -8.17 5.16 -3.72
N LEU A 186 -7.50 4.00 -3.78
CA LEU A 186 -7.81 2.80 -2.99
C LEU A 186 -6.68 2.54 -2.01
N THR A 187 -7.02 2.07 -0.80
CA THR A 187 -6.07 1.56 0.20
C THR A 187 -5.80 0.07 0.06
N THR A 188 -6.57 -0.66 -0.74
CA THR A 188 -6.40 -2.10 -0.97
C THR A 188 -6.10 -2.39 -2.44
N ASN A 189 -5.34 -3.46 -2.68
CA ASN A 189 -4.92 -3.81 -4.04
C ASN A 189 -6.11 -4.31 -4.87
N PRO A 190 -6.62 -3.54 -5.85
CA PRO A 190 -7.83 -3.93 -6.58
C PRO A 190 -7.63 -5.24 -7.35
N PHE A 191 -6.42 -5.53 -7.84
CA PHE A 191 -6.10 -6.75 -8.57
C PHE A 191 -6.04 -8.00 -7.68
N LYS A 192 -5.89 -7.83 -6.37
CA LYS A 192 -5.99 -8.93 -5.40
C LYS A 192 -7.41 -9.06 -4.85
N THR A 193 -8.07 -7.93 -4.58
CA THR A 193 -9.43 -7.84 -4.04
C THR A 193 -10.44 -8.41 -5.01
N TYR A 194 -10.43 -7.97 -6.27
CA TYR A 194 -11.38 -8.40 -7.29
C TYR A 194 -10.81 -9.49 -8.18
N LYS A 195 -11.66 -10.45 -8.58
CA LYS A 195 -11.30 -11.58 -9.46
C LYS A 195 -11.92 -11.42 -10.86
N PHE A 196 -11.79 -10.23 -11.43
CA PHE A 196 -12.29 -9.95 -12.78
C PHE A 196 -11.41 -10.60 -13.85
N SER A 197 -11.98 -10.79 -15.03
CA SER A 197 -11.25 -11.31 -16.19
C SER A 197 -10.26 -10.28 -16.73
N ASP A 198 -9.26 -10.74 -17.47
CA ASP A 198 -8.27 -9.85 -18.11
C ASP A 198 -8.94 -8.84 -19.07
N THR A 199 -10.02 -9.24 -19.75
CA THR A 199 -10.81 -8.35 -20.60
C THR A 199 -11.40 -7.18 -19.81
N ILE A 200 -12.00 -7.46 -18.66
CA ILE A 200 -12.56 -6.42 -17.78
C ILE A 200 -11.45 -5.54 -17.22
N TRP A 201 -10.34 -6.13 -16.75
CA TRP A 201 -9.20 -5.34 -16.28
C TRP A 201 -8.61 -4.43 -17.35
N ASN A 202 -8.57 -4.89 -18.60
CA ASN A 202 -8.10 -4.07 -19.71
C ASN A 202 -9.04 -2.88 -19.97
N LEU A 203 -10.35 -3.05 -19.84
CA LEU A 203 -11.30 -1.95 -19.96
C LEU A 203 -11.12 -0.93 -18.83
N ILE A 204 -11.09 -1.39 -17.58
CA ILE A 204 -10.90 -0.56 -16.39
C ILE A 204 -9.61 0.28 -16.48
N LYS A 205 -8.49 -0.35 -16.83
CA LYS A 205 -7.18 0.33 -16.95
C LYS A 205 -7.12 1.36 -18.07
N ASN A 206 -8.02 1.27 -19.06
CA ASN A 206 -8.14 2.22 -20.16
C ASN A 206 -9.37 3.12 -20.00
N GLU A 207 -9.99 3.13 -18.81
CA GLU A 207 -11.11 4.00 -18.47
C GLU A 207 -12.28 3.82 -19.44
N LYS A 208 -12.58 2.56 -19.78
CA LYS A 208 -13.68 2.18 -20.68
C LYS A 208 -14.74 1.39 -19.92
N VAL A 209 -15.99 1.73 -20.20
CA VAL A 209 -17.17 1.00 -19.75
C VAL A 209 -17.83 0.30 -20.94
N GLN A 210 -18.46 -0.85 -20.67
CA GLN A 210 -19.29 -1.56 -21.64
C GLN A 210 -20.51 -2.18 -20.93
N THR A 211 -21.52 -2.57 -21.71
CA THR A 211 -22.69 -3.32 -21.24
C THR A 211 -22.25 -4.62 -20.54
N GLY A 212 -22.93 -4.96 -19.46
CA GLY A 212 -22.65 -6.14 -18.63
C GLY A 212 -21.56 -5.92 -17.59
N MET A 213 -20.89 -4.77 -17.55
CA MET A 213 -20.01 -4.43 -16.42
C MET A 213 -20.82 -4.23 -15.15
N THR A 214 -20.25 -4.59 -14.00
CA THR A 214 -20.86 -4.34 -12.69
C THR A 214 -20.57 -2.93 -12.20
N GLU A 215 -21.33 -2.42 -11.23
CA GLU A 215 -21.07 -1.14 -10.55
C GLU A 215 -19.62 -1.01 -10.07
N ASP A 216 -19.07 -2.00 -9.36
CA ASP A 216 -17.66 -2.00 -8.93
C ASP A 216 -16.67 -1.84 -10.10
N GLN A 217 -16.96 -2.46 -11.24
CA GLN A 217 -16.10 -2.36 -12.42
C GLN A 217 -16.18 -0.97 -13.05
N VAL A 218 -17.35 -0.33 -13.00
CA VAL A 218 -17.54 1.05 -13.44
C VAL A 218 -16.84 2.02 -12.48
N LEU A 219 -17.02 1.89 -11.17
CA LEU A 219 -16.37 2.73 -10.17
C LEU A 219 -14.85 2.65 -10.25
N LEU A 220 -14.30 1.46 -10.51
CA LEU A 220 -12.85 1.30 -10.74
C LEU A 220 -12.39 1.89 -12.07
N SER A 221 -13.27 2.03 -13.07
CA SER A 221 -12.95 2.53 -14.41
C SER A 221 -13.11 4.04 -14.55
N TRP A 222 -14.24 4.59 -14.10
CA TRP A 222 -14.64 5.99 -14.28
C TRP A 222 -14.71 6.78 -12.97
N GLY A 223 -14.55 6.12 -11.82
CA GLY A 223 -14.76 6.76 -10.51
C GLY A 223 -16.23 6.92 -10.16
N TYR A 224 -16.47 7.70 -9.11
CA TYR A 224 -17.82 7.98 -8.62
C TYR A 224 -18.55 8.94 -9.57
N PRO A 225 -19.85 8.70 -9.83
CA PRO A 225 -20.65 9.63 -10.61
C PRO A 225 -20.90 10.92 -9.81
N ASN A 226 -21.22 11.99 -10.53
CA ASN A 226 -21.62 13.27 -9.94
C ASN A 226 -22.98 13.16 -9.25
N ASP A 227 -23.87 12.28 -9.73
CA ASP A 227 -25.19 12.04 -9.15
C ASP A 227 -25.70 10.62 -9.49
N VAL A 228 -26.60 10.11 -8.66
CA VAL A 228 -27.23 8.78 -8.81
C VAL A 228 -28.73 8.89 -8.58
N ASN A 229 -29.51 8.53 -9.61
CA ASN A 229 -30.94 8.29 -9.48
C ASN A 229 -31.19 6.79 -9.35
N SER A 230 -31.96 6.36 -8.36
CA SER A 230 -32.28 4.94 -8.15
C SER A 230 -33.77 4.68 -8.01
N TYR A 231 -34.17 3.47 -8.42
CA TYR A 231 -35.49 2.91 -8.23
C TYR A 231 -35.35 1.45 -7.81
N ASP A 232 -35.97 1.08 -6.69
CA ASP A 232 -35.92 -0.27 -6.14
C ASP A 232 -37.34 -0.84 -5.95
N SER A 233 -37.50 -2.11 -6.29
CA SER A 233 -38.70 -2.91 -6.08
C SER A 233 -38.31 -4.37 -5.80
N GLU A 234 -39.27 -5.19 -5.38
CA GLU A 234 -39.04 -6.63 -5.12
C GLU A 234 -38.44 -7.40 -6.32
N TYR A 235 -38.62 -6.91 -7.55
CA TYR A 235 -38.26 -7.64 -8.78
C TYR A 235 -37.10 -7.00 -9.56
N ILE A 236 -36.86 -5.71 -9.38
CA ILE A 236 -35.85 -4.97 -10.13
C ILE A 236 -35.31 -3.80 -9.30
N ALA A 237 -33.99 -3.68 -9.31
CA ALA A 237 -33.28 -2.47 -8.93
C ALA A 237 -32.74 -1.81 -10.21
N MET A 238 -33.04 -0.53 -10.40
CA MET A 238 -32.57 0.27 -11.51
C MET A 238 -31.80 1.47 -10.97
N GLU A 239 -30.65 1.78 -11.58
CA GLU A 239 -29.91 3.00 -11.27
C GLU A 239 -29.53 3.73 -12.55
N GLN A 240 -29.45 5.05 -12.46
CA GLN A 240 -28.90 5.92 -13.48
C GLN A 240 -27.80 6.75 -12.82
N TRP A 241 -26.58 6.55 -13.28
CA TRP A 241 -25.41 7.29 -12.83
C TRP A 241 -25.10 8.40 -13.82
N ILE A 242 -24.87 9.60 -13.32
CA ILE A 242 -24.65 10.80 -14.12
C ILE A 242 -23.19 11.23 -13.95
N TYR A 243 -22.46 11.30 -15.07
CA TYR A 243 -21.08 11.75 -15.14
C TYR A 243 -20.97 13.05 -15.94
N GLY A 244 -20.15 13.99 -15.47
CA GLY A 244 -19.90 15.27 -16.13
C GLY A 244 -20.91 16.36 -15.77
N ASP A 245 -20.68 17.58 -16.29
CA ASP A 245 -21.57 18.71 -16.05
C ASP A 245 -22.74 18.71 -17.05
N ILE A 246 -23.95 18.60 -16.51
CA ILE A 246 -25.22 18.64 -17.26
C ILE A 246 -25.39 20.00 -17.96
N LEU A 247 -24.87 21.09 -17.38
CA LEU A 247 -25.03 22.45 -17.89
C LEU A 247 -24.17 22.73 -19.12
N ASP A 248 -23.01 22.05 -19.23
CA ASP A 248 -22.10 22.18 -20.37
C ASP A 248 -22.47 21.23 -21.53
N GLY A 249 -23.55 20.46 -21.38
CA GLY A 249 -24.06 19.55 -22.40
C GLY A 249 -23.10 18.40 -22.72
N ALA A 250 -22.24 18.01 -21.78
CA ALA A 250 -21.28 16.91 -21.94
C ALA A 250 -21.54 15.77 -20.94
N ALA A 251 -22.77 15.68 -20.40
CA ALA A 251 -23.13 14.68 -19.42
C ALA A 251 -23.36 13.30 -20.06
N ILE A 252 -22.85 12.27 -19.38
CA ILE A 252 -23.04 10.87 -19.73
C ILE A 252 -23.93 10.22 -18.68
N TYR A 253 -25.00 9.58 -19.15
CA TYR A 253 -25.96 8.86 -18.32
C TYR A 253 -25.75 7.36 -18.51
N LEU A 254 -25.35 6.66 -17.45
CA LEU A 254 -25.11 5.23 -17.46
C LEU A 254 -26.22 4.51 -16.69
N TYR A 255 -26.89 3.54 -17.34
CA TYR A 255 -28.05 2.87 -16.78
C TYR A 255 -27.70 1.45 -16.32
N PHE A 256 -28.14 1.11 -15.11
CA PHE A 256 -27.93 -0.19 -14.48
C PHE A 256 -29.25 -0.88 -14.20
N ASN A 257 -29.29 -2.20 -14.40
CA ASN A 257 -30.33 -3.07 -13.86
C ASN A 257 -29.65 -4.15 -13.00
N ASN A 258 -30.11 -4.30 -11.76
CA ASN A 258 -29.60 -5.25 -10.78
C ASN A 258 -28.05 -5.23 -10.69
N GLY A 259 -27.47 -4.04 -10.60
CA GLY A 259 -26.02 -3.85 -10.45
C GLY A 259 -25.18 -3.99 -11.72
N THR A 260 -25.81 -4.09 -12.90
CA THR A 260 -25.10 -4.29 -14.17
C THR A 260 -25.48 -3.27 -15.24
N VAL A 261 -24.48 -2.73 -15.94
CA VAL A 261 -24.67 -1.77 -17.03
C VAL A 261 -25.52 -2.39 -18.13
N THR A 262 -26.61 -1.71 -18.49
CA THR A 262 -27.48 -2.11 -19.60
C THR A 262 -27.32 -1.22 -20.83
N SER A 263 -27.15 0.09 -20.62
CA SER A 263 -27.01 1.08 -21.71
C SER A 263 -26.39 2.38 -21.20
N TRP A 264 -25.98 3.28 -22.11
CA TRP A 264 -25.61 4.66 -21.79
C TRP A 264 -26.11 5.64 -22.84
N GLN A 265 -26.17 6.91 -22.47
CA GLN A 265 -26.52 8.04 -23.34
C GLN A 265 -25.52 9.18 -23.15
N GLU A 266 -25.05 9.73 -24.27
CA GLU A 266 -24.17 10.90 -24.35
C GLU A 266 -24.98 12.06 -24.96
N PHE A 267 -24.79 13.27 -24.45
CA PHE A 267 -25.41 14.49 -24.98
C PHE A 267 -24.36 15.44 -25.55
#